data_AF-A0A2N2LMQ1-F1
#
_entry.id   AF-A0A2N2LMQ1-F1
#
_cell.length_a   1.000
_cell.length_b   1.000
_cell.length_c   1.000
_cell.angle_alpha   90.00
_cell.angle_beta   90.00
_cell.angle_gamma   90.00
#
_symmetry.space_group_name_H-M   'P 1'
#
loop_
_entity.id
_entity.type
_entity.pdbx_description
1 polymer ?
#
loop_
_entity_poly.entity_id
_entity_poly.type
_entity_poly.pdbx_seq_one_letter_code
_entity_poly.pdbx_strand_id
1 'polypeptide(L)'
;MAMPRGTLPRRYRAWRPKRSQFPRGFRAWALVATRFTLVIMLLIVGDRIAAGLTSQGWRMDQGAVVVVRVLTALPTLRFPLEGFLLALEVDKWDWYWLDAGSRSKEYQAIYQQWDKVLDLFALGVAAFVALRWRDRTMRTMALATFLLRAGGVGAFLLTEERWLLVAFPNVFETLFLMYVVFQVIAPREPMLTGSASAVIVFLAALLPKLAAEYYLHILERRPWDSLDLPIPDMLEPQFWLALVYLPAAVVVGLLVRRGRRLAVEHGRDPGATA
;
A
#
# COMPACT_ATOMS: atom_id res chain seq x y z
N MET A 1 -59.22 -3.48 -10.28
CA MET A 1 -58.83 -2.90 -8.97
C MET A 1 -57.33 -2.64 -9.03
N ALA A 2 -56.93 -1.40 -9.32
CA ALA A 2 -55.54 -1.03 -9.57
C ALA A 2 -54.84 -0.68 -8.24
N MET A 3 -53.70 -1.30 -7.96
CA MET A 3 -52.92 -0.98 -6.76
C MET A 3 -52.29 0.42 -6.87
N PRO A 4 -52.30 1.22 -5.79
CA PRO A 4 -51.69 2.54 -5.77
C PRO A 4 -50.16 2.42 -5.80
N ARG A 5 -49.51 3.27 -6.59
CA ARG A 5 -48.05 3.40 -6.68
C ARG A 5 -47.50 3.88 -5.33
N GLY A 6 -47.12 2.91 -4.50
CA GLY A 6 -46.46 3.11 -3.22
C GLY A 6 -45.13 3.85 -3.38
N THR A 7 -45.05 4.96 -2.67
CA THR A 7 -43.87 5.79 -2.45
C THR A 7 -42.74 4.94 -1.84
N LEU A 8 -41.64 4.80 -2.57
CA LEU A 8 -40.44 4.12 -2.05
C LEU A 8 -39.93 4.81 -0.77
N PRO A 9 -39.45 4.05 0.24
CA PRO A 9 -38.97 4.59 1.49
C PRO A 9 -37.87 5.66 1.30
N ARG A 10 -38.05 6.80 1.95
CA ARG A 10 -37.17 8.00 1.92
C ARG A 10 -35.71 7.73 2.32
N ARG A 11 -35.40 6.54 2.86
CA ARG A 11 -34.04 6.10 3.25
C ARG A 11 -33.17 5.62 2.07
N TYR A 12 -33.72 5.43 0.88
CA TYR A 12 -32.97 5.15 -0.35
C TYR A 12 -32.93 6.35 -1.30
N ARG A 13 -32.77 7.56 -0.76
CA ARG A 13 -32.34 8.69 -1.59
C ARG A 13 -30.89 8.44 -1.99
N ALA A 14 -30.75 7.70 -3.09
CA ALA A 14 -29.50 7.39 -3.75
C ALA A 14 -28.62 8.64 -3.77
N TRP A 15 -27.49 8.55 -3.06
CA TRP A 15 -26.40 9.50 -3.21
C TRP A 15 -26.02 9.51 -4.70
N ARG A 16 -26.48 10.53 -5.43
CA ARG A 16 -26.04 10.82 -6.80
C ARG A 16 -24.82 11.73 -6.67
N PRO A 17 -23.58 11.24 -6.85
CA PRO A 17 -22.45 12.14 -6.98
C PRO A 17 -22.71 13.03 -8.20
N LYS A 18 -22.65 14.35 -8.00
CA LYS A 18 -23.10 15.35 -8.97
C LYS A 18 -22.28 15.42 -10.27
N ARG A 19 -21.23 14.60 -10.44
CA ARG A 19 -20.46 14.36 -11.68
C ARG A 19 -19.42 13.26 -11.38
N SER A 20 -19.21 12.32 -12.31
CA SER A 20 -17.98 11.50 -12.33
C SER A 20 -16.82 12.40 -12.77
N GLN A 21 -15.69 12.33 -12.07
CA GLN A 21 -14.61 13.30 -12.24
C GLN A 21 -13.23 12.63 -12.19
N PHE A 22 -13.01 11.72 -13.12
CA PHE A 22 -11.65 11.38 -13.53
C PHE A 22 -10.86 12.65 -13.89
N PRO A 23 -9.52 12.65 -13.77
CA PRO A 23 -8.68 13.72 -14.28
C PRO A 23 -9.13 14.13 -15.68
N ARG A 24 -9.55 15.39 -15.85
CA ARG A 24 -10.08 15.91 -17.12
C ARG A 24 -9.02 16.73 -17.82
N GLY A 25 -8.85 16.48 -19.12
CA GLY A 25 -7.90 17.18 -19.96
C GLY A 25 -6.45 16.75 -19.72
N PHE A 26 -5.59 17.14 -20.67
CA PHE A 26 -4.18 16.79 -20.70
C PHE A 26 -3.44 17.18 -19.41
N ARG A 27 -3.71 18.38 -18.86
CA ARG A 27 -3.02 18.90 -17.66
C ARG A 27 -3.21 18.02 -16.42
N ALA A 28 -4.41 17.49 -16.20
CA ALA A 28 -4.69 16.66 -15.03
C ALA A 28 -4.00 15.29 -15.15
N TRP A 29 -3.95 14.72 -16.35
CA TRP A 29 -3.20 13.49 -16.63
C TRP A 29 -1.69 13.69 -16.57
N ALA A 30 -1.19 14.83 -17.07
CA ALA A 30 0.21 15.20 -16.95
C ALA A 30 0.63 15.27 -15.48
N LEU A 31 -0.18 15.88 -14.60
CA LEU A 31 0.10 15.94 -13.17
C LEU A 31 0.16 14.54 -12.53
N VAL A 32 -0.80 13.66 -12.85
CA VAL A 32 -0.79 12.27 -12.36
C VAL A 32 0.48 11.55 -12.83
N ALA A 33 0.81 11.66 -14.12
CA ALA A 33 2.02 11.06 -14.69
C ALA A 33 3.28 11.59 -13.99
N THR A 34 3.42 12.91 -13.83
CA THR A 34 4.55 13.53 -13.12
C THR A 34 4.70 12.99 -11.70
N ARG A 35 3.60 12.83 -10.94
CA ARG A 35 3.66 12.28 -9.58
C ARG A 35 4.20 10.85 -9.58
N PHE A 36 3.69 9.99 -10.47
CA PHE A 36 4.20 8.61 -10.59
C PHE A 36 5.65 8.57 -11.06
N THR A 37 6.05 9.42 -12.00
CA THR A 37 7.45 9.52 -12.46
C THR A 37 8.38 9.93 -11.33
N LEU A 38 8.01 10.94 -10.53
CA LEU A 38 8.82 11.38 -9.39
C LEU A 38 8.95 10.29 -8.33
N VAL A 39 7.87 9.55 -8.05
CA VAL A 39 7.90 8.38 -7.17
C VAL A 39 8.86 7.33 -7.72
N ILE A 40 8.71 6.91 -8.98
CA ILE A 40 9.57 5.88 -9.58
C ILE A 40 11.03 6.31 -9.56
N MET A 41 11.32 7.58 -9.87
CA MET A 41 12.67 8.15 -9.78
C MET A 41 13.20 8.09 -8.35
N LEU A 42 12.38 8.42 -7.35
CA LEU A 42 12.75 8.31 -5.93
C LEU A 42 13.11 6.86 -5.56
N LEU A 43 12.31 5.87 -5.98
CA LEU A 43 12.59 4.46 -5.70
C LEU A 43 13.94 4.03 -6.31
N ILE A 44 14.13 4.30 -7.60
CA ILE A 44 15.32 3.87 -8.33
C ILE A 44 16.57 4.61 -7.83
N VAL A 45 16.52 5.93 -7.75
CA VAL A 45 17.67 6.75 -7.34
C VAL A 45 18.00 6.50 -5.86
N GLY A 46 16.97 6.40 -5.01
CA GLY A 46 17.15 6.15 -3.59
C GLY A 46 17.84 4.80 -3.32
N ASP A 47 17.40 3.72 -3.99
CA ASP A 47 18.07 2.41 -3.91
C ASP A 47 19.54 2.49 -4.33
N ARG A 48 19.84 3.22 -5.40
CA ARG A 48 21.22 3.39 -5.90
C ARG A 48 22.09 4.18 -4.94
N ILE A 49 21.55 5.24 -4.35
CA ILE A 49 22.25 6.05 -3.35
C ILE A 49 22.49 5.21 -2.09
N ALA A 50 21.47 4.53 -1.57
CA ALA A 50 21.60 3.70 -0.37
C ALA A 50 22.64 2.57 -0.57
N ALA A 51 22.58 1.87 -1.70
CA ALA A 51 23.56 0.83 -2.03
C ALA A 51 24.98 1.40 -2.22
N GLY A 52 25.11 2.54 -2.90
CA GLY A 52 26.39 3.21 -3.14
C GLY A 52 27.04 3.75 -1.86
N LEU A 53 26.26 4.30 -0.93
CA LEU A 53 26.76 4.72 0.38
C LEU A 53 27.21 3.51 1.21
N THR A 54 26.41 2.45 1.22
CA THR A 54 26.73 1.23 1.98
C THR A 54 28.01 0.57 1.46
N SER A 55 28.23 0.52 0.14
CA SER A 55 29.46 -0.04 -0.44
C SER A 55 30.72 0.78 -0.13
N GLN A 56 30.56 2.06 0.22
CA GLN A 56 31.63 2.93 0.72
C GLN A 56 31.86 2.80 2.24
N GLY A 57 31.16 1.86 2.91
CA GLY A 57 31.26 1.65 4.34
C GLY A 57 30.44 2.64 5.18
N TRP A 58 29.53 3.39 4.55
CA TRP A 58 28.66 4.31 5.27
C TRP A 58 27.68 3.53 6.16
N ARG A 59 27.60 3.92 7.42
CA ARG A 59 26.72 3.33 8.43
C ARG A 59 26.08 4.44 9.25
N MET A 60 24.85 4.21 9.67
CA MET A 60 24.14 5.11 10.59
C MET A 60 24.05 4.50 11.98
N ASP A 61 24.02 5.33 13.01
CA ASP A 61 23.61 4.89 14.33
C ASP A 61 22.11 4.62 14.36
N GLN A 62 21.68 3.71 15.25
CA GLN A 62 20.29 3.31 15.36
C GLN A 62 19.35 4.47 15.72
N GLY A 63 19.81 5.45 16.51
CA GLY A 63 19.01 6.62 16.88
C GLY A 63 18.71 7.51 15.68
N ALA A 64 19.72 7.79 14.86
CA ALA A 64 19.54 8.55 13.62
C ALA A 64 18.59 7.83 12.65
N VAL A 65 18.70 6.49 12.53
CA VAL A 65 17.77 5.70 11.72
C VAL A 65 16.33 5.82 12.21
N VAL A 66 16.10 5.74 13.54
CA VAL A 66 14.76 5.96 14.13
C VAL A 66 14.21 7.32 13.74
N VAL A 67 15.02 8.38 13.88
CA VAL A 67 14.62 9.75 13.52
C VAL A 67 14.25 9.83 12.04
N VAL A 68 15.08 9.28 11.16
CA VAL A 68 14.81 9.26 9.73
C VAL A 68 13.51 8.50 9.42
N ARG A 69 13.29 7.30 9.98
CA ARG A 69 12.05 6.51 9.79
C ARG A 69 10.80 7.23 10.28
N VAL A 70 10.88 7.89 11.44
CA VAL A 70 9.75 8.67 11.97
C VAL A 70 9.45 9.86 11.06
N LEU A 71 10.47 10.63 10.70
CA LEU A 71 10.29 11.84 9.88
C LEU A 71 9.79 11.51 8.47
N THR A 72 10.26 10.43 7.85
CA THR A 72 9.86 10.03 6.50
C THR A 72 8.45 9.45 6.44
N ALA A 73 7.90 8.95 7.56
CA ALA A 73 6.52 8.54 7.67
C ALA A 73 5.52 9.72 7.70
N LEU A 74 5.89 10.86 8.31
CA LEU A 74 5.00 12.02 8.48
C LEU A 74 4.44 12.62 7.17
N PRO A 75 5.20 12.72 6.05
CA PRO A 75 4.68 13.14 4.76
C PRO A 75 3.40 12.41 4.32
N THR A 76 3.18 11.16 4.76
CA THR A 76 1.95 10.39 4.50
C THR A 76 0.69 11.15 4.91
N LEU A 77 0.75 11.97 5.96
CA LEU A 77 -0.38 12.78 6.43
C LEU A 77 -0.90 13.78 5.40
N ARG A 78 0.00 14.28 4.54
CA ARG A 78 -0.30 15.31 3.54
C ARG A 78 -0.33 14.77 2.13
N PHE A 79 0.58 13.85 1.82
CA PHE A 79 0.80 13.21 0.54
C PHE A 79 0.74 11.69 0.73
N PRO A 80 -0.48 11.09 0.82
CA PRO A 80 -0.64 9.70 1.26
C PRO A 80 0.08 8.66 0.39
N LEU A 81 0.19 8.90 -0.93
CA LEU A 81 0.89 7.98 -1.83
C LEU A 81 2.41 8.13 -1.69
N GLU A 82 2.92 9.34 -1.93
CA GLU A 82 4.36 9.61 -1.96
C GLU A 82 5.00 9.42 -0.59
N GLY A 83 4.35 9.92 0.46
CA GLY A 83 4.87 9.81 1.82
C GLY A 83 4.91 8.37 2.31
N PHE A 84 3.88 7.58 1.99
CA PHE A 84 3.87 6.18 2.41
C PHE A 84 4.90 5.35 1.64
N LEU A 85 5.06 5.59 0.34
CA LEU A 85 6.13 4.94 -0.44
C LEU A 85 7.51 5.34 0.06
N LEU A 86 7.75 6.61 0.36
CA LEU A 86 9.01 7.05 0.96
C LEU A 86 9.28 6.35 2.31
N ALA A 87 8.25 6.18 3.15
CA ALA A 87 8.39 5.47 4.41
C ALA A 87 8.78 3.99 4.22
N LEU A 88 8.16 3.30 3.25
CA LEU A 88 8.47 1.90 2.91
C LEU A 88 9.88 1.75 2.33
N GLU A 89 10.34 2.71 1.54
CA GLU A 89 11.69 2.68 0.99
C GLU A 89 12.76 2.89 2.06
N VAL A 90 12.53 3.83 2.98
CA VAL A 90 13.44 4.12 4.09
C VAL A 90 13.50 2.95 5.08
N ASP A 91 12.36 2.29 5.32
CA ASP A 91 12.29 1.02 6.03
C ASP A 91 13.22 -0.02 5.39
N LYS A 92 13.08 -0.27 4.08
CA LYS A 92 13.99 -1.16 3.35
C LYS A 92 15.47 -0.74 3.44
N TRP A 93 15.76 0.56 3.40
CA TRP A 93 17.15 1.05 3.42
C TRP A 93 17.83 0.90 4.78
N ASP A 94 17.07 0.89 5.88
CA ASP A 94 17.63 0.84 7.22
C ASP A 94 18.44 -0.45 7.49
N TRP A 95 18.06 -1.55 6.85
CA TRP A 95 18.74 -2.83 6.92
C TRP A 95 20.18 -2.71 6.46
N TYR A 96 20.40 -1.92 5.40
CA TYR A 96 21.73 -1.65 4.85
C TYR A 96 22.50 -0.65 5.70
N TRP A 97 21.85 0.42 6.16
CA TRP A 97 22.49 1.47 6.96
C TRP A 97 22.98 0.97 8.32
N LEU A 98 22.27 0.00 8.91
CA LEU A 98 22.64 -0.65 10.16
C LEU A 98 23.57 -1.85 9.96
N ASP A 99 23.77 -2.27 8.71
CA ASP A 99 24.50 -3.47 8.35
C ASP A 99 23.95 -4.71 9.08
N ALA A 100 22.61 -4.80 9.14
CA ALA A 100 21.92 -5.79 9.96
C ALA A 100 22.19 -7.23 9.49
N GLY A 101 22.35 -7.43 8.17
CA GLY A 101 22.59 -8.74 7.57
C GLY A 101 23.96 -9.36 7.85
N SER A 102 24.99 -8.57 8.16
CA SER A 102 26.32 -9.09 8.48
C SER A 102 26.54 -9.32 9.98
N ARG A 103 25.59 -8.86 10.81
CA ARG A 103 25.65 -8.97 12.28
C ARG A 103 25.13 -10.32 12.77
N SER A 104 25.36 -10.59 14.06
CA SER A 104 24.95 -11.83 14.72
C SER A 104 23.43 -12.06 14.64
N LYS A 105 23.01 -13.33 14.74
CA LYS A 105 21.59 -13.69 14.78
C LYS A 105 20.84 -13.05 15.94
N GLU A 106 21.50 -12.88 17.08
CA GLU A 106 20.96 -12.19 18.25
C GLU A 106 20.67 -10.71 17.94
N TYR A 107 21.60 -10.02 17.28
CA TYR A 107 21.36 -8.65 16.82
C TYR A 107 20.19 -8.59 15.83
N GLN A 108 20.13 -9.53 14.88
CA GLN A 108 19.04 -9.59 13.91
C GLN A 108 17.67 -9.82 14.58
N ALA A 109 17.61 -10.61 15.66
CA ALA A 109 16.38 -10.80 16.43
C ALA A 109 15.94 -9.51 17.13
N ILE A 110 16.87 -8.81 17.79
CA ILE A 110 16.60 -7.51 18.44
C ILE A 110 16.18 -6.47 17.40
N TYR A 111 16.88 -6.42 16.26
CA TYR A 111 16.54 -5.56 15.13
C TYR A 111 15.12 -5.86 14.63
N GLN A 112 14.73 -7.13 14.48
CA GLN A 112 13.37 -7.49 14.03
C GLN A 112 12.29 -6.97 15.00
N GLN A 113 12.52 -7.05 16.30
CA GLN A 113 11.55 -6.51 17.27
C GLN A 113 11.44 -4.98 17.15
N TRP A 114 12.59 -4.29 17.08
CA TRP A 114 12.67 -2.84 16.91
C TRP A 114 12.02 -2.37 15.60
N ASP A 115 12.32 -3.06 14.50
CA ASP A 115 11.78 -2.81 13.15
C ASP A 115 10.26 -2.88 13.15
N LYS A 116 9.68 -3.92 13.76
CA LYS A 116 8.23 -4.12 13.81
C LYS A 116 7.51 -3.01 14.60
N VAL A 117 8.17 -2.40 15.59
CA VAL A 117 7.62 -1.25 16.31
C VAL A 117 7.61 -0.01 15.42
N LEU A 118 8.68 0.24 14.66
CA LEU A 118 8.73 1.36 13.71
C LEU A 118 7.78 1.18 12.53
N ASP A 119 7.60 -0.06 12.05
CA ASP A 119 6.57 -0.42 11.07
C ASP A 119 5.19 0.03 11.58
N LEU A 120 4.83 -0.36 12.81
CA LEU A 120 3.55 0.03 13.41
C LEU A 120 3.38 1.54 13.50
N PHE A 121 4.45 2.30 13.74
CA PHE A 121 4.38 3.76 13.70
C PHE A 121 3.99 4.27 12.30
N ALA A 122 4.71 3.83 11.25
CA ALA A 122 4.41 4.23 9.88
C ALA A 122 3.00 3.80 9.44
N LEU A 123 2.60 2.56 9.76
CA LEU A 123 1.24 2.06 9.50
C LEU A 123 0.19 2.84 10.31
N GLY A 124 0.50 3.26 11.54
CA GLY A 124 -0.37 4.09 12.37
C GLY A 124 -0.62 5.48 11.77
N VAL A 125 0.43 6.12 11.22
CA VAL A 125 0.29 7.37 10.46
C VAL A 125 -0.61 7.17 9.24
N ALA A 126 -0.43 6.09 8.49
CA ALA A 126 -1.29 5.73 7.37
C ALA A 126 -2.74 5.43 7.82
N ALA A 127 -2.93 4.74 8.94
CA ALA A 127 -4.25 4.44 9.49
C ALA A 127 -5.00 5.72 9.90
N PHE A 128 -4.28 6.72 10.42
CA PHE A 128 -4.83 8.03 10.71
C PHE A 128 -5.30 8.76 9.44
N VAL A 129 -4.59 8.60 8.33
CA VAL A 129 -5.08 9.08 7.01
C VAL A 129 -6.34 8.31 6.59
N ALA A 130 -6.38 6.99 6.81
CA ALA A 130 -7.51 6.14 6.45
C ALA A 130 -8.81 6.54 7.17
N LEU A 131 -8.75 7.08 8.39
CA LEU A 131 -9.92 7.59 9.12
C LEU A 131 -10.71 8.65 8.32
N ARG A 132 -10.00 9.41 7.47
CA ARG A 132 -10.56 10.50 6.65
C ARG A 132 -11.15 10.02 5.33
N TRP A 133 -11.07 8.73 5.02
CA TRP A 133 -11.57 8.19 3.76
C TRP A 133 -13.10 8.22 3.69
N ARG A 134 -13.60 8.59 2.50
CA ARG A 134 -15.03 8.70 2.21
C ARG A 134 -15.69 7.34 1.96
N ASP A 135 -14.92 6.41 1.40
CA ASP A 135 -15.34 5.02 1.21
C ASP A 135 -15.35 4.32 2.57
N ARG A 136 -16.55 4.20 3.16
CA ARG A 136 -16.73 3.64 4.50
C ARG A 136 -16.30 2.18 4.58
N THR A 137 -16.59 1.40 3.53
CA THR A 137 -16.22 -0.01 3.48
C THR A 137 -14.71 -0.15 3.46
N MET A 138 -14.04 0.62 2.60
CA MET A 138 -12.58 0.58 2.50
C MET A 138 -11.91 1.05 3.80
N ARG A 139 -12.45 2.10 4.42
CA ARG A 139 -11.99 2.59 5.72
C ARG A 139 -12.11 1.51 6.80
N THR A 140 -13.27 0.88 6.93
CA THR A 140 -13.47 -0.18 7.94
C THR A 140 -12.54 -1.36 7.69
N MET A 141 -12.42 -1.81 6.43
CA MET A 141 -11.51 -2.91 6.07
C MET A 141 -10.06 -2.58 6.41
N ALA A 142 -9.57 -1.39 6.04
CA ALA A 142 -8.20 -0.99 6.33
C ALA A 142 -7.94 -0.85 7.83
N LEU A 143 -8.85 -0.22 8.59
CA LEU A 143 -8.67 -0.10 10.03
C LEU A 143 -8.73 -1.48 10.74
N ALA A 144 -9.60 -2.38 10.27
CA ALA A 144 -9.66 -3.74 10.82
C ALA A 144 -8.36 -4.51 10.56
N THR A 145 -7.80 -4.45 9.34
CA THR A 145 -6.52 -5.11 9.03
C THR A 145 -5.33 -4.45 9.73
N PHE A 146 -5.36 -3.13 9.95
CA PHE A 146 -4.36 -2.44 10.76
C PHE A 146 -4.39 -2.94 12.21
N LEU A 147 -5.57 -2.99 12.83
CA LEU A 147 -5.73 -3.48 14.21
C LEU A 147 -5.33 -4.95 14.33
N LEU A 148 -5.66 -5.77 13.33
CA LEU A 148 -5.23 -7.16 13.25
C LEU A 148 -3.70 -7.26 13.22
N ARG A 149 -3.03 -6.45 12.40
CA ARG A 149 -1.55 -6.42 12.34
C ARG A 149 -0.93 -5.90 13.64
N ALA A 150 -1.49 -4.85 14.24
CA ALA A 150 -1.03 -4.31 15.51
C ALA A 150 -1.15 -5.35 16.65
N GLY A 151 -2.26 -6.09 16.69
CA GLY A 151 -2.43 -7.20 17.62
C GLY A 151 -1.42 -8.33 17.38
N GLY A 152 -1.18 -8.70 16.12
CA GLY A 152 -0.20 -9.71 15.76
C GLY A 152 1.25 -9.35 16.12
N VAL A 153 1.64 -8.10 15.87
CA VAL A 153 2.95 -7.57 16.31
C VAL A 153 3.02 -7.54 17.83
N GLY A 154 1.96 -7.11 18.53
CA GLY A 154 1.90 -7.15 19.99
C GLY A 154 2.07 -8.56 20.55
N ALA A 155 1.42 -9.55 19.95
CA ALA A 155 1.57 -10.95 20.32
C ALA A 155 3.01 -11.44 20.06
N PHE A 156 3.58 -11.13 18.89
CA PHE A 156 4.98 -11.43 18.56
C PHE A 156 5.97 -10.82 19.56
N LEU A 157 5.78 -9.57 19.98
CA LEU A 157 6.66 -8.93 20.96
C LEU A 157 6.58 -9.58 22.36
N LEU A 158 5.46 -10.23 22.68
CA LEU A 158 5.27 -10.90 23.98
C LEU A 158 5.79 -12.34 23.99
N THR A 159 5.74 -13.03 22.85
CA THR A 159 6.06 -14.47 22.77
C THR A 159 7.31 -14.77 21.94
N GLU A 160 7.77 -13.81 21.14
CA GLU A 160 8.85 -13.94 20.16
C GLU A 160 8.58 -14.98 19.05
N GLU A 161 7.33 -15.42 18.92
CA GLU A 161 6.92 -16.45 17.98
C GLU A 161 6.70 -15.90 16.57
N ARG A 162 7.66 -16.17 15.66
CA ARG A 162 7.65 -15.65 14.28
C ARG A 162 6.42 -16.02 13.46
N TRP A 163 5.83 -17.19 13.71
CA TRP A 163 4.65 -17.65 12.96
C TRP A 163 3.44 -16.73 13.16
N LEU A 164 3.38 -15.98 14.26
CA LEU A 164 2.34 -14.98 14.50
C LEU A 164 2.34 -13.88 13.43
N LEU A 165 3.50 -13.51 12.90
CA LEU A 165 3.59 -12.50 11.84
C LEU A 165 2.96 -13.00 10.53
N VAL A 166 2.95 -14.31 10.30
CA VAL A 166 2.26 -14.96 9.16
C VAL A 166 0.77 -15.09 9.41
N ALA A 167 0.37 -15.43 10.63
CA ALA A 167 -1.04 -15.51 11.02
C ALA A 167 -1.72 -14.13 10.98
N PHE A 168 -0.95 -13.07 11.22
CA PHE A 168 -1.38 -11.68 11.19
C PHE A 168 -0.60 -10.89 10.12
N PRO A 169 -0.78 -11.22 8.82
CA PRO A 169 -0.01 -10.62 7.75
C PRO A 169 -0.34 -9.14 7.61
N ASN A 170 0.61 -8.32 7.14
CA ASN A 170 0.37 -6.90 6.95
C ASN A 170 -0.46 -6.58 5.68
N VAL A 171 -1.73 -7.00 5.67
CA VAL A 171 -2.69 -6.73 4.57
C VAL A 171 -3.02 -5.25 4.47
N PHE A 172 -2.92 -4.52 5.59
CA PHE A 172 -3.20 -3.09 5.66
C PHE A 172 -2.32 -2.28 4.72
N GLU A 173 -1.02 -2.55 4.67
CA GLU A 173 -0.06 -1.89 3.77
C GLU A 173 -0.51 -1.96 2.31
N THR A 174 -0.80 -3.17 1.81
CA THR A 174 -1.24 -3.36 0.42
C THR A 174 -2.59 -2.70 0.14
N LEU A 175 -3.55 -2.83 1.07
CA LEU A 175 -4.85 -2.18 0.96
C LEU A 175 -4.74 -0.65 0.93
N PHE A 176 -3.86 -0.08 1.76
CA PHE A 176 -3.61 1.34 1.80
C PHE A 176 -3.06 1.83 0.47
N LEU A 177 -1.99 1.19 -0.03
CA LEU A 177 -1.40 1.50 -1.34
C LEU A 177 -2.42 1.41 -2.48
N MET A 178 -3.17 0.32 -2.56
CA MET A 178 -4.21 0.15 -3.58
C MET A 178 -5.20 1.31 -3.58
N TYR A 179 -5.67 1.72 -2.40
CA TYR A 179 -6.67 2.76 -2.29
C TYR A 179 -6.11 4.16 -2.56
N VAL A 180 -4.91 4.50 -2.09
CA VAL A 180 -4.32 5.82 -2.38
C VAL A 180 -3.94 5.94 -3.86
N VAL A 181 -3.46 4.88 -4.51
CA VAL A 181 -3.26 4.83 -5.96
C VAL A 181 -4.59 5.03 -6.68
N PHE A 182 -5.64 4.31 -6.27
CA PHE A 182 -6.98 4.48 -6.82
C PHE A 182 -7.47 5.93 -6.66
N GLN A 183 -7.28 6.57 -5.50
CA GLN A 183 -7.67 7.96 -5.29
C GLN A 183 -6.87 8.95 -6.15
N VAL A 184 -5.60 8.69 -6.46
CA VAL A 184 -4.84 9.55 -7.38
C VAL A 184 -5.46 9.50 -8.79
N ILE A 185 -5.91 8.32 -9.23
CA ILE A 185 -6.45 8.10 -10.58
C ILE A 185 -7.95 8.46 -10.66
N ALA A 186 -8.70 8.26 -9.58
CA ALA A 186 -10.16 8.37 -9.48
C ALA A 186 -10.60 9.02 -8.14
N PRO A 187 -10.21 10.28 -7.85
CA PRO A 187 -10.28 10.90 -6.51
C PRO A 187 -11.67 11.08 -5.89
N ARG A 188 -12.73 10.91 -6.67
CA ARG A 188 -14.12 11.17 -6.24
C ARG A 188 -15.04 9.96 -6.44
N GLU A 189 -14.49 8.84 -6.90
CA GLU A 189 -15.23 7.59 -7.06
C GLU A 189 -15.07 6.71 -5.81
N PRO A 190 -16.11 5.98 -5.38
CA PRO A 190 -15.94 4.90 -4.42
C PRO A 190 -15.19 3.75 -5.09
N MET A 191 -14.17 3.19 -4.41
CA MET A 191 -13.44 2.02 -4.93
C MET A 191 -14.29 0.76 -4.74
N LEU A 192 -14.95 0.65 -3.59
CA LEU A 192 -15.75 -0.51 -3.21
C LEU A 192 -17.24 -0.20 -3.39
N THR A 193 -17.78 -0.57 -4.55
CA THR A 193 -19.21 -0.35 -4.88
C THR A 193 -20.13 -1.48 -4.41
N GLY A 194 -19.58 -2.59 -3.92
CA GLY A 194 -20.33 -3.75 -3.44
C GLY A 194 -19.44 -4.82 -2.79
N SER A 195 -20.07 -5.89 -2.28
CA SER A 195 -19.38 -6.98 -1.58
C SER A 195 -18.36 -7.70 -2.48
N ALA A 196 -18.71 -7.97 -3.74
CA ALA A 196 -17.80 -8.62 -4.69
C ALA A 196 -16.49 -7.83 -4.89
N SER A 197 -16.57 -6.49 -5.06
CA SER A 197 -15.37 -5.65 -5.16
C SER A 197 -14.55 -5.66 -3.87
N ALA A 198 -15.21 -5.69 -2.70
CA ALA A 198 -14.52 -5.76 -1.41
C ALA A 198 -13.75 -7.08 -1.27
N VAL A 199 -14.37 -8.21 -1.62
CA VAL A 199 -13.73 -9.53 -1.58
C VAL A 199 -12.55 -9.59 -2.54
N ILE A 200 -12.72 -9.15 -3.78
CA ILE A 200 -11.63 -9.16 -4.78
C ILE A 200 -10.45 -8.31 -4.33
N VAL A 201 -10.72 -7.09 -3.84
CA VAL A 201 -9.67 -6.18 -3.35
C VAL A 201 -8.98 -6.77 -2.13
N PHE A 202 -9.72 -7.37 -1.20
CA PHE A 202 -9.17 -8.03 -0.04
C PHE A 202 -8.26 -9.21 -0.42
N LEU A 203 -8.72 -10.10 -1.32
CA LEU A 203 -7.93 -11.24 -1.77
C LEU A 203 -6.67 -10.80 -2.54
N ALA A 204 -6.78 -9.78 -3.40
CA ALA A 204 -5.64 -9.23 -4.13
C ALA A 204 -4.59 -8.61 -3.19
N ALA A 205 -5.01 -8.11 -2.02
CA ALA A 205 -4.10 -7.62 -1.00
C ALA A 205 -3.54 -8.75 -0.10
N LEU A 206 -4.40 -9.71 0.28
CA LEU A 206 -4.07 -10.77 1.23
C LEU A 206 -3.14 -11.82 0.64
N LEU A 207 -3.43 -12.36 -0.54
CA LEU A 207 -2.72 -13.53 -1.06
C LEU A 207 -1.23 -13.29 -1.30
N PRO A 208 -0.81 -12.18 -1.95
CA PRO A 208 0.61 -11.90 -2.13
C PRO A 208 1.32 -11.67 -0.78
N LYS A 209 0.63 -11.03 0.18
CA LYS A 209 1.21 -10.75 1.49
C LYS A 209 1.37 -12.00 2.34
N LEU A 210 0.40 -12.91 2.33
CA LEU A 210 0.54 -14.23 2.98
C LEU A 210 1.72 -15.01 2.42
N ALA A 211 1.87 -15.04 1.10
CA ALA A 211 3.03 -15.66 0.48
C ALA A 211 4.34 -14.98 0.95
N ALA A 212 4.42 -13.65 0.91
CA ALA A 212 5.60 -12.91 1.36
C ALA A 212 5.95 -13.19 2.83
N GLU A 213 4.97 -13.14 3.74
CA GLU A 213 5.18 -13.38 5.18
C GLU A 213 5.59 -14.84 5.43
N TYR A 214 5.04 -15.79 4.69
CA TYR A 214 5.45 -17.20 4.78
C TYR A 214 6.93 -17.41 4.39
N TYR A 215 7.36 -16.81 3.27
CA TYR A 215 8.76 -16.87 2.85
C TYR A 215 9.69 -16.25 3.90
N LEU A 216 9.33 -15.07 4.42
CA LEU A 216 10.18 -14.33 5.35
C LEU A 216 10.24 -14.94 6.76
N HIS A 217 9.13 -15.46 7.28
CA HIS A 217 9.04 -15.85 8.70
C HIS A 217 9.04 -17.36 8.94
N ILE A 218 8.68 -18.18 7.96
CA ILE A 218 8.75 -19.65 8.07
C ILE A 218 9.97 -20.19 7.35
N LEU A 219 10.23 -19.71 6.13
CA LEU A 219 11.35 -20.18 5.32
C LEU A 219 12.65 -19.39 5.53
N GLU A 220 12.58 -18.25 6.23
CA GLU A 220 13.70 -17.34 6.50
C GLU A 220 14.51 -16.98 5.24
N ARG A 221 13.83 -16.91 4.09
CA ARG A 221 14.43 -16.65 2.79
C ARG A 221 13.53 -15.73 1.98
N ARG A 222 14.10 -15.04 0.99
CA ARG A 222 13.30 -14.19 0.11
C ARG A 222 12.63 -15.07 -0.96
N PRO A 223 11.44 -14.69 -1.46
CA PRO A 223 10.75 -15.44 -2.51
C PRO A 223 11.63 -15.71 -3.74
N TRP A 224 12.53 -14.78 -4.04
CA TRP A 224 13.40 -14.82 -5.21
C TRP A 224 14.69 -15.59 -5.02
N ASP A 225 15.13 -15.84 -3.80
CA ASP A 225 16.29 -16.72 -3.54
C ASP A 225 16.02 -18.17 -4.03
N SER A 226 14.77 -18.51 -4.38
CA SER A 226 14.36 -19.83 -4.86
C SER A 226 14.29 -19.97 -6.39
N LEU A 227 14.45 -18.88 -7.15
CA LEU A 227 14.23 -18.84 -8.60
C LEU A 227 15.37 -18.11 -9.29
N ASP A 228 16.26 -18.86 -9.93
CA ASP A 228 17.33 -18.31 -10.76
C ASP A 228 16.74 -17.84 -12.10
N LEU A 229 16.39 -16.55 -12.16
CA LEU A 229 15.80 -15.93 -13.34
C LEU A 229 16.92 -15.37 -14.23
N PRO A 230 16.84 -15.52 -15.58
CA PRO A 230 17.81 -14.95 -16.50
C PRO A 230 17.60 -13.43 -16.67
N ILE A 231 17.55 -12.71 -15.56
CA ILE A 231 17.44 -11.25 -15.49
C ILE A 231 18.68 -10.72 -14.76
N PRO A 232 19.21 -9.55 -15.14
CA PRO A 232 20.33 -8.96 -14.43
C PRO A 232 20.01 -8.76 -12.95
N ASP A 233 20.94 -9.08 -12.04
CA ASP A 233 20.79 -8.92 -10.57
C ASP A 233 20.28 -7.53 -10.18
N MET A 234 20.64 -6.52 -10.96
CA MET A 234 20.23 -5.13 -10.72
C MET A 234 18.74 -4.84 -11.00
N LEU A 235 18.05 -5.71 -11.73
CA LEU A 235 16.63 -5.61 -12.09
C LEU A 235 15.76 -6.62 -11.34
N GLU A 236 16.38 -7.63 -10.72
CA GLU A 236 15.67 -8.71 -10.04
C GLU A 236 14.77 -8.19 -8.90
N PRO A 237 15.23 -7.33 -7.96
CA PRO A 237 14.35 -6.83 -6.89
C PRO A 237 13.13 -6.07 -7.42
N GLN A 238 13.29 -5.27 -8.48
CA GLN A 238 12.19 -4.51 -9.09
C GLN A 238 11.21 -5.43 -9.83
N PHE A 239 11.70 -6.50 -10.44
CA PHE A 239 10.85 -7.53 -11.05
C PHE A 239 9.95 -8.21 -10.00
N TRP A 240 10.53 -8.61 -8.87
CA TRP A 240 9.77 -9.24 -7.78
C TRP A 240 8.78 -8.29 -7.14
N LEU A 241 9.16 -7.04 -6.93
CA LEU A 241 8.24 -5.99 -6.50
C LEU A 241 7.06 -5.87 -7.48
N ALA A 242 7.35 -5.78 -8.78
CA ALA A 242 6.31 -5.68 -9.80
C ALA A 242 5.39 -6.91 -9.78
N LEU A 243 5.93 -8.12 -9.64
CA LEU A 243 5.17 -9.36 -9.59
C LEU A 243 4.24 -9.42 -8.36
N VAL A 244 4.75 -9.08 -7.18
CA VAL A 244 3.99 -9.08 -5.91
C VAL A 244 2.84 -8.07 -5.96
N TYR A 245 3.07 -6.90 -6.55
CA TYR A 245 2.07 -5.83 -6.64
C TYR A 245 1.21 -5.88 -7.92
N LEU A 246 1.52 -6.75 -8.88
CA LEU A 246 0.78 -6.87 -10.14
C LEU A 246 -0.71 -7.19 -9.92
N PRO A 247 -1.11 -8.16 -9.06
CA PRO A 247 -2.53 -8.43 -8.82
C PRO A 247 -3.28 -7.20 -8.31
N ALA A 248 -2.67 -6.47 -7.36
CA ALA A 248 -3.21 -5.23 -6.81
C ALA A 248 -3.36 -4.15 -7.90
N ALA A 249 -2.34 -3.96 -8.73
CA ALA A 249 -2.37 -3.00 -9.84
C ALA A 249 -3.44 -3.34 -10.89
N VAL A 250 -3.57 -4.62 -11.25
CA VAL A 250 -4.60 -5.11 -12.18
C VAL A 250 -6.00 -4.85 -11.62
N VAL A 251 -6.25 -5.19 -10.35
CA VAL A 251 -7.54 -4.96 -9.71
C VAL A 251 -7.89 -3.46 -9.67
N VAL A 252 -6.94 -2.60 -9.27
CA VAL A 252 -7.15 -1.15 -9.30
C VAL A 252 -7.48 -0.67 -10.72
N GLY A 253 -6.74 -1.14 -11.73
CA GLY A 253 -6.98 -0.80 -13.13
C GLY A 253 -8.37 -1.23 -13.63
N LEU A 254 -8.81 -2.44 -13.28
CA LEU A 254 -10.14 -2.95 -13.62
C LEU A 254 -11.25 -2.13 -12.95
N LEU A 255 -11.10 -1.78 -11.67
CA LEU A 255 -12.07 -0.96 -10.94
C LEU A 255 -12.15 0.47 -11.51
N VAL A 256 -11.02 1.07 -11.86
CA VAL A 256 -10.97 2.35 -12.57
C VAL A 256 -11.70 2.27 -13.91
N ARG A 257 -11.44 1.23 -14.73
CA ARG A 257 -12.12 1.01 -16.02
C ARG A 257 -13.62 0.84 -15.86
N ARG A 258 -14.06 0.05 -14.88
CA ARG A 258 -15.48 -0.15 -14.56
C ARG A 258 -16.15 1.18 -14.18
N GLY A 259 -15.53 1.96 -13.31
CA GLY A 259 -16.04 3.28 -12.91
C GLY A 259 -16.21 4.23 -14.11
N ARG A 260 -15.27 4.21 -15.06
CA ARG A 260 -15.37 5.00 -16.31
C ARG A 260 -16.55 4.56 -17.18
N ARG A 261 -16.76 3.26 -17.39
CA ARG A 261 -17.87 2.74 -18.21
C ARG A 261 -19.23 3.15 -17.64
N LEU A 262 -19.42 2.95 -16.33
CA LEU A 262 -20.66 3.34 -15.66
C LEU A 262 -20.91 4.84 -15.73
N ALA A 263 -19.86 5.68 -15.70
CA ALA A 263 -20.02 7.12 -15.89
C ALA A 263 -20.59 7.46 -17.28
N VAL A 264 -20.05 6.85 -18.34
CA VAL A 264 -20.51 7.05 -19.73
C VAL A 264 -21.98 6.61 -19.88
N GLU A 265 -22.32 5.41 -19.42
CA GLU A 265 -23.66 4.81 -19.53
C GLU A 265 -24.76 5.63 -18.85
N HIS A 266 -24.43 6.32 -17.74
CA HIS A 266 -25.39 7.16 -17.00
C HIS A 266 -25.51 8.59 -17.55
N GLY A 267 -25.06 8.84 -18.78
CA GLY A 267 -25.07 10.18 -19.38
C GLY A 267 -24.19 11.19 -18.65
N ARG A 268 -23.26 10.73 -17.79
CA ARG A 268 -22.18 11.56 -17.26
C ARG A 268 -21.05 11.50 -18.26
N ASP A 269 -21.32 12.03 -19.45
CA ASP A 269 -20.37 12.00 -20.55
C ASP A 269 -19.04 12.61 -20.08
N PRO A 270 -17.93 11.84 -20.10
CA PRO A 270 -16.61 12.34 -19.77
C PRO A 270 -16.11 13.40 -20.78
N GLY A 271 -16.75 13.51 -21.96
CA GLY A 271 -16.35 14.37 -23.08
C GLY A 271 -17.31 15.51 -23.47
N ALA A 272 -18.53 15.61 -22.90
CA ALA A 272 -19.55 16.55 -23.40
C ALA A 272 -19.35 18.04 -23.09
N THR A 273 -18.19 18.47 -22.58
CA THR A 273 -17.86 19.89 -22.44
C THR A 273 -16.38 20.09 -22.76
N ALA A 274 -16.07 20.08 -24.05
CA ALA A 274 -14.96 20.84 -24.60
C ALA A 274 -15.44 22.28 -24.84
#